data_AF-A0A9W6NRN7-F1
#
_entry.id   AF-A0A9W6NRN7-F1
#
_cell.length_a   1.000
_cell.length_b   1.000
_cell.length_c   1.000
_cell.angle_alpha   90.00
_cell.angle_beta   90.00
_cell.angle_gamma   90.00
#
_symmetry.space_group_name_H-M   'P 1'
#
loop_
_entity.id
_entity.type
_entity.pdbx_description
1 polymer ?
#
loop_
_entity_poly.entity_id
_entity_poly.type
_entity_poly.pdbx_seq_one_letter_code
_entity_poly.pdbx_strand_id
1 'polypeptide(L)'
;MLDRAAVDALFPADLPERAHWEQQYPPRQLPDGAQVTRFGPSPTGFVHIGGIYVATIDSDIATNSGGVYFVRVEDTDQSREVEGALTQFARAFDYFHLAADESDERGAYGPYRQSARERIYLTHVRHLLRQGKAYLCFATKDELADITARQQAAKVPPGYYGRWAIWRDADSADVAAKLAAGDPYVVRFRAPDDAAGQRVRFTDAIRGNLENETNRNDAVILKSSDQSPRLPTYHFAHAVDDYLMRVNLVIRGDE
;
A
#
# COMPACT_ATOMS: atom_id res chain seq x y z
N MET A 1 -21.63 9.39 6.79
CA MET A 1 -20.93 8.85 5.60
C MET A 1 -21.32 9.66 4.39
N LEU A 2 -20.37 10.00 3.51
CA LEU A 2 -20.67 10.62 2.22
C LEU A 2 -21.50 9.66 1.38
N ASP A 3 -22.45 10.18 0.60
CA ASP A 3 -23.16 9.36 -0.37
C ASP A 3 -22.23 8.96 -1.53
N ARG A 4 -22.69 8.01 -2.34
CA ARG A 4 -21.88 7.47 -3.45
C ARG A 4 -21.52 8.54 -4.48
N ALA A 5 -22.42 9.47 -4.78
CA ALA A 5 -22.19 10.50 -5.79
C ALA A 5 -21.12 11.50 -5.30
N ALA A 6 -21.19 11.88 -4.03
CA ALA A 6 -20.19 12.72 -3.37
C ALA A 6 -18.82 12.05 -3.34
N VAL A 7 -18.75 10.74 -3.05
CA VAL A 7 -17.48 9.98 -3.12
C VAL A 7 -16.94 9.96 -4.55
N ASP A 8 -17.79 9.73 -5.55
CA ASP A 8 -17.37 9.62 -6.95
C ASP A 8 -16.82 10.94 -7.51
N ALA A 9 -17.39 12.07 -7.06
CA ALA A 9 -16.93 13.41 -7.42
C ALA A 9 -15.52 13.74 -6.90
N LEU A 10 -14.98 12.98 -5.94
CA LEU A 10 -13.61 13.17 -5.43
C LEU A 10 -12.52 12.62 -6.36
N PHE A 11 -12.89 11.89 -7.41
CA PHE A 11 -11.98 11.16 -8.29
C PHE A 11 -12.21 11.54 -9.76
N PRO A 12 -11.25 11.26 -10.65
CA PRO A 12 -11.45 11.44 -12.09
C PRO A 12 -12.72 10.73 -12.58
N ALA A 13 -13.54 11.42 -13.38
CA ALA A 13 -14.83 10.91 -13.84
C ALA A 13 -14.70 9.64 -14.70
N ASP A 14 -13.56 9.48 -15.38
CA ASP A 14 -13.20 8.34 -16.22
C ASP A 14 -12.45 7.23 -15.44
N LEU A 15 -12.36 7.34 -14.11
CA LEU A 15 -11.65 6.35 -13.29
C LEU A 15 -12.35 4.99 -13.37
N PRO A 16 -11.66 3.91 -13.81
CA PRO A 16 -12.27 2.60 -14.01
C PRO A 16 -12.82 1.98 -12.72
N GLU A 17 -13.74 1.04 -12.85
CA GLU A 17 -14.18 0.22 -11.72
C GLU A 17 -13.16 -0.87 -11.39
N ARG A 18 -13.19 -1.39 -10.16
CA ARG A 18 -12.25 -2.43 -9.69
C ARG A 18 -12.17 -3.64 -10.62
N ALA A 19 -13.31 -4.05 -11.19
CA ALA A 19 -13.41 -5.19 -12.10
C ALA A 19 -12.59 -5.01 -13.39
N HIS A 20 -12.39 -3.77 -13.85
CA HIS A 20 -11.54 -3.48 -15.02
C HIS A 20 -10.09 -3.93 -14.75
N TRP A 21 -9.54 -3.57 -13.60
CA TRP A 21 -8.19 -3.95 -13.21
C TRP A 21 -8.07 -5.45 -12.94
N GLU A 22 -9.10 -6.08 -12.36
CA GLU A 22 -9.10 -7.54 -12.17
C GLU A 22 -9.07 -8.32 -13.50
N GLN A 23 -9.71 -7.79 -14.54
CA GLN A 23 -9.65 -8.36 -15.89
C GLN A 23 -8.28 -8.15 -16.55
N GLN A 24 -7.66 -6.98 -16.33
CA GLN A 24 -6.33 -6.68 -16.85
C GLN A 24 -5.23 -7.48 -16.17
N TYR A 25 -5.42 -7.84 -14.90
CA TYR A 25 -4.48 -8.63 -14.12
C TYR A 25 -5.12 -9.99 -13.72
N PRO A 26 -5.35 -10.90 -14.69
CA PRO A 26 -5.99 -12.19 -14.43
C PRO A 26 -5.13 -13.09 -13.53
N PRO A 27 -5.64 -14.23 -13.06
CA PRO A 27 -4.79 -15.26 -12.47
C PRO A 27 -3.67 -15.70 -13.44
N ARG A 28 -2.47 -15.90 -12.91
CA ARG A 28 -1.31 -16.37 -13.71
C ARG A 28 -1.52 -17.83 -14.12
N GLN A 29 -1.20 -18.17 -15.37
CA GLN A 29 -1.23 -19.54 -15.88
C GLN A 29 0.10 -20.23 -15.52
N LEU A 30 0.19 -20.73 -14.29
CA LEU A 30 1.40 -21.38 -13.76
C LEU A 30 1.07 -22.78 -13.23
N PRO A 31 2.05 -23.69 -13.11
CA PRO A 31 1.85 -24.99 -12.49
C PRO A 31 1.33 -24.90 -11.05
N ASP A 32 0.67 -25.95 -10.59
CA ASP A 32 0.25 -26.05 -9.19
C ASP A 32 1.46 -25.97 -8.25
N GLY A 33 1.38 -25.11 -7.23
CA GLY A 33 2.46 -24.89 -6.27
C GLY A 33 3.52 -23.87 -6.71
N ALA A 34 3.41 -23.31 -7.91
CA ALA A 34 4.29 -22.25 -8.39
C ALA A 34 4.23 -21.01 -7.50
N GLN A 35 5.39 -20.45 -7.18
CA GLN A 35 5.54 -19.28 -6.32
C GLN A 35 5.82 -18.03 -7.15
N VAL A 36 4.96 -17.04 -6.98
CA VAL A 36 5.09 -15.71 -7.56
C VAL A 36 5.62 -14.80 -6.47
N THR A 37 6.89 -14.44 -6.62
CA THR A 37 7.66 -13.65 -5.66
C THR A 37 8.00 -12.29 -6.26
N ARG A 38 8.38 -11.35 -5.40
CA ARG A 38 8.79 -10.02 -5.86
C ARG A 38 9.81 -9.35 -4.96
N PHE A 39 10.79 -8.72 -5.60
CA PHE A 39 11.63 -7.76 -4.93
C PHE A 39 11.09 -6.34 -5.15
N GLY A 40 10.88 -5.62 -4.04
CA GLY A 40 10.27 -4.29 -4.01
C GLY A 40 11.26 -3.21 -3.57
N PRO A 41 12.21 -2.75 -4.42
CA PRO A 41 13.14 -1.71 -4.01
C PRO A 41 12.45 -0.34 -4.00
N SER A 42 12.55 0.37 -2.89
CA SER A 42 12.31 1.81 -2.86
C SER A 42 13.56 2.55 -3.36
N PRO A 43 13.46 3.53 -4.27
CA PRO A 43 14.61 4.27 -4.80
C PRO A 43 15.16 5.32 -3.81
N THR A 44 15.26 4.96 -2.52
CA THR A 44 15.61 5.89 -1.44
C THR A 44 17.07 5.79 -0.99
N GLY A 45 17.88 5.02 -1.71
CA GLY A 45 19.29 4.82 -1.39
C GLY A 45 19.89 3.59 -2.05
N PHE A 46 21.02 3.18 -1.50
CA PHE A 46 21.82 2.06 -1.98
C PHE A 46 21.16 0.71 -1.70
N VAL A 47 21.30 -0.26 -2.62
CA VAL A 47 21.04 -1.66 -2.29
C VAL A 47 22.01 -2.09 -1.21
N HIS A 48 21.50 -2.49 -0.05
CA HIS A 48 22.29 -3.16 0.96
C HIS A 48 22.29 -4.67 0.74
N ILE A 49 23.25 -5.36 1.35
CA ILE A 49 23.41 -6.82 1.21
C ILE A 49 22.14 -7.60 1.57
N GLY A 50 21.35 -7.12 2.54
CA GLY A 50 20.05 -7.70 2.87
C GLY A 50 19.05 -7.68 1.72
N GLY A 51 19.05 -6.62 0.90
CA GLY A 51 18.21 -6.55 -0.31
C GLY A 51 18.63 -7.56 -1.37
N ILE A 52 19.95 -7.72 -1.59
CA ILE A 52 20.48 -8.77 -2.48
C ILE A 52 20.08 -10.15 -1.97
N TYR A 53 20.22 -10.41 -0.67
CA TYR A 53 19.87 -11.69 -0.06
C TYR A 53 18.39 -12.04 -0.26
N VAL A 54 17.48 -11.09 -0.01
CA VAL A 54 16.04 -11.28 -0.24
C VAL A 54 15.76 -11.55 -1.73
N ALA A 55 16.32 -10.74 -2.62
CA ALA A 55 16.13 -10.91 -4.07
C ALA A 55 16.66 -12.26 -4.59
N THR A 56 17.78 -12.76 -4.05
CA THR A 56 18.27 -14.12 -4.35
C THR A 56 17.26 -15.19 -3.96
N ILE A 57 16.69 -15.10 -2.74
CA ILE A 57 15.70 -16.08 -2.28
C ILE A 57 14.42 -15.99 -3.11
N ASP A 58 13.94 -14.78 -3.39
CA ASP A 58 12.77 -14.54 -4.25
C ASP A 58 12.96 -15.22 -5.62
N SER A 59 14.11 -14.97 -6.26
CA SER A 59 14.48 -15.52 -7.56
C SER A 59 14.58 -17.04 -7.54
N ASP A 60 15.29 -17.60 -6.56
CA ASP A 60 15.51 -19.04 -6.44
C ASP A 60 14.20 -19.80 -6.19
N ILE A 61 13.34 -19.29 -5.30
CA ILE A 61 12.06 -19.96 -4.98
C ILE A 61 11.11 -19.91 -6.19
N ALA A 62 11.00 -18.77 -6.86
CA ALA A 62 10.18 -18.68 -8.07
C ALA A 62 10.68 -19.64 -9.14
N THR A 63 11.99 -19.63 -9.43
CA THR A 63 12.60 -20.49 -10.45
C THR A 63 12.37 -21.97 -10.16
N ASN A 64 12.65 -22.42 -8.93
CA ASN A 64 12.55 -23.84 -8.58
C ASN A 64 11.11 -24.35 -8.45
N SER A 65 10.13 -23.46 -8.30
CA SER A 65 8.71 -23.81 -8.26
C SER A 65 8.01 -23.71 -9.63
N GLY A 66 8.72 -23.26 -10.68
CA GLY A 66 8.12 -22.97 -11.99
C GLY A 66 7.21 -21.72 -11.94
N GLY A 67 7.47 -20.82 -11.00
CA GLY A 67 6.76 -19.57 -10.81
C GLY A 67 7.42 -18.39 -11.51
N VAL A 68 7.24 -17.19 -10.95
CA VAL A 68 7.69 -15.92 -11.54
C VAL A 68 8.29 -15.03 -10.47
N TYR A 69 9.51 -14.57 -10.70
CA TYR A 69 10.17 -13.55 -9.92
C TYR A 69 10.10 -12.21 -10.68
N PHE A 70 9.53 -11.18 -10.05
CA PHE A 70 9.49 -9.84 -10.65
C PHE A 70 10.06 -8.76 -9.75
N VAL A 71 10.52 -7.66 -10.37
CA VAL A 71 10.97 -6.46 -9.65
C VAL A 71 9.93 -5.37 -9.82
N ARG A 72 9.48 -4.78 -8.72
CA ARG A 72 8.55 -3.64 -8.70
C ARG A 72 9.16 -2.47 -7.97
N VAL A 73 9.36 -1.35 -8.64
CA VAL A 73 9.91 -0.11 -8.04
C VAL A 73 8.85 0.54 -7.14
N GLU A 74 9.19 0.74 -5.87
CA GLU A 74 8.29 1.22 -4.81
C GLU A 74 8.53 2.70 -4.50
N ASP A 75 8.30 3.54 -5.50
CA ASP A 75 8.56 4.97 -5.52
C ASP A 75 7.35 5.82 -5.05
N THR A 76 6.51 5.27 -4.17
CA THR A 76 5.35 6.01 -3.64
C THR A 76 5.75 7.25 -2.84
N ASP A 77 6.94 7.26 -2.24
CA ASP A 77 7.48 8.40 -1.49
C ASP A 77 8.52 9.20 -2.30
N GLN A 78 7.98 10.04 -3.18
CA GLN A 78 8.74 10.91 -4.08
C GLN A 78 9.70 11.85 -3.32
N SER A 79 9.44 12.18 -2.06
CA SER A 79 10.30 13.07 -1.27
C SER A 79 11.62 12.42 -0.84
N ARG A 80 11.69 11.08 -0.87
CA ARG A 80 12.87 10.31 -0.51
C ARG A 80 13.59 9.73 -1.73
N GLU A 81 13.14 10.01 -2.94
CA GLU A 81 13.76 9.49 -4.16
C GLU A 81 15.17 10.06 -4.34
N VAL A 82 16.13 9.16 -4.59
CA VAL A 82 17.53 9.50 -4.82
C VAL A 82 17.85 9.29 -6.29
N GLU A 83 18.29 10.35 -6.96
CA GLU A 83 18.72 10.30 -8.35
C GLU A 83 19.82 9.24 -8.55
N GLY A 84 19.68 8.41 -9.59
CA GLY A 84 20.63 7.34 -9.90
C GLY A 84 20.48 6.08 -9.07
N ALA A 85 19.59 6.03 -8.06
CA ALA A 85 19.34 4.83 -7.27
C ALA A 85 18.94 3.66 -8.17
N LEU A 86 17.98 3.84 -9.09
CA LEU A 86 17.54 2.81 -10.05
C LEU A 86 18.67 2.29 -10.94
N THR A 87 19.54 3.18 -11.43
CA THR A 87 20.72 2.79 -12.23
C THR A 87 21.66 1.91 -11.41
N GLN A 88 21.83 2.22 -10.13
CA GLN A 88 22.64 1.40 -9.24
C GLN A 88 21.99 0.06 -8.91
N PHE A 89 20.67 0.03 -8.67
CA PHE A 89 19.91 -1.22 -8.53
C PHE A 89 20.15 -2.13 -9.73
N ALA A 90 20.04 -1.60 -10.95
CA ALA A 90 20.29 -2.36 -12.18
C ALA A 90 21.71 -2.93 -12.26
N ARG A 91 22.73 -2.13 -11.92
CA ARG A 91 24.13 -2.59 -11.90
C ARG A 91 24.39 -3.69 -10.87
N ALA A 92 23.80 -3.56 -9.68
CA ALA A 92 23.96 -4.56 -8.63
C ALA A 92 23.30 -5.88 -9.04
N PHE A 93 22.08 -5.83 -9.60
CA PHE A 93 21.39 -7.04 -10.07
C PHE A 93 22.05 -7.70 -11.27
N ASP A 94 22.65 -6.93 -12.18
CA ASP A 94 23.48 -7.51 -13.23
C ASP A 94 24.69 -8.25 -12.66
N TYR A 95 25.41 -7.62 -11.71
CA TYR A 95 26.58 -8.21 -11.05
C TYR A 95 26.26 -9.51 -10.30
N PHE A 96 25.12 -9.56 -9.60
CA PHE A 96 24.69 -10.75 -8.84
C PHE A 96 23.84 -11.73 -9.65
N HIS A 97 23.64 -11.49 -10.95
CA HIS A 97 22.82 -12.31 -11.84
C HIS A 97 21.35 -12.49 -11.36
N LEU A 98 20.76 -11.41 -10.83
CA LEU A 98 19.40 -11.37 -10.27
C LEU A 98 18.39 -10.77 -11.26
N ALA A 99 18.48 -11.18 -12.53
CA ALA A 99 17.56 -10.73 -13.56
C ALA A 99 16.14 -11.24 -13.28
N ALA A 100 15.17 -10.33 -13.22
CA ALA A 100 13.77 -10.69 -12.99
C ALA A 100 13.10 -11.26 -14.24
N ASP A 101 12.11 -12.13 -14.10
CA ASP A 101 11.28 -12.57 -15.22
C ASP A 101 10.44 -11.39 -15.76
N GLU A 102 9.96 -10.53 -14.86
CA GLU A 102 9.19 -9.32 -15.17
C GLU A 102 9.75 -8.07 -14.47
N SER A 103 9.74 -6.93 -15.16
CA SER A 103 10.23 -5.62 -14.70
C SER A 103 9.60 -4.48 -15.53
N ASP A 104 9.99 -3.23 -15.27
CA ASP A 104 9.48 -2.04 -16.00
C ASP A 104 9.55 -2.19 -17.54
N GLU A 105 10.53 -2.92 -18.07
CA GLU A 105 10.75 -3.11 -19.51
C GLU A 105 10.01 -4.32 -20.09
N ARG A 106 9.61 -5.29 -19.26
CA ARG A 106 9.03 -6.57 -19.70
C ARG A 106 8.05 -7.15 -18.69
N GLY A 107 6.91 -7.67 -19.15
CA GLY A 107 6.00 -8.44 -18.31
C GLY A 107 4.54 -8.09 -18.52
N ALA A 108 3.66 -9.02 -18.11
CA ALA A 108 2.22 -8.91 -18.37
C ALA A 108 1.47 -8.09 -17.30
N TYR A 109 2.08 -7.87 -16.13
CA TYR A 109 1.43 -7.26 -14.97
C TYR A 109 1.93 -5.83 -14.69
N GLY A 110 2.60 -5.23 -15.67
CA GLY A 110 3.05 -3.85 -15.60
C GLY A 110 1.91 -2.82 -15.55
N PRO A 111 2.22 -1.53 -15.32
CA PRO A 111 3.56 -0.99 -15.02
C PRO A 111 4.14 -1.55 -13.72
N TYR A 112 5.45 -1.75 -13.65
CA TYR A 112 6.16 -2.26 -12.45
C TYR A 112 6.74 -1.13 -11.60
N ARG A 113 6.26 0.10 -11.81
CA ARG A 113 6.60 1.27 -11.01
C ARG A 113 5.36 1.83 -10.35
N GLN A 114 5.39 2.00 -9.04
CA GLN A 114 4.20 2.40 -8.29
C GLN A 114 3.72 3.81 -8.65
N SER A 115 4.60 4.75 -8.97
CA SER A 115 4.22 6.09 -9.43
C SER A 115 3.39 6.06 -10.73
N ALA A 116 3.59 5.06 -11.58
CA ALA A 116 2.84 4.86 -12.83
C ALA A 116 1.48 4.15 -12.62
N ARG A 117 1.09 3.86 -11.38
CA ARG A 117 -0.10 3.06 -11.04
C ARG A 117 -1.17 3.84 -10.27
N GLU A 118 -1.09 5.18 -10.25
CA GLU A 118 -2.03 6.08 -9.56
C GLU A 118 -3.51 5.69 -9.74
N ARG A 119 -3.96 5.54 -11.00
CA ARG A 119 -5.37 5.23 -11.31
C ARG A 119 -5.85 3.92 -10.67
N ILE A 120 -4.97 2.92 -10.56
CA ILE A 120 -5.26 1.65 -9.89
C ILE A 120 -5.56 1.93 -8.42
N TYR A 121 -4.67 2.62 -7.71
CA TYR A 121 -4.84 2.90 -6.29
C TYR A 121 -6.08 3.75 -6.01
N LEU A 122 -6.29 4.81 -6.79
CA LEU A 122 -7.48 5.66 -6.66
C LEU A 122 -8.77 4.83 -6.83
N THR A 123 -8.78 3.85 -7.74
CA THR A 123 -9.93 2.95 -7.93
C THR A 123 -10.23 2.16 -6.66
N HIS A 124 -9.20 1.59 -6.02
CA HIS A 124 -9.36 0.83 -4.78
C HIS A 124 -9.73 1.72 -3.58
N VAL A 125 -9.18 2.93 -3.48
CA VAL A 125 -9.54 3.90 -2.44
C VAL A 125 -11.01 4.32 -2.57
N ARG A 126 -11.45 4.68 -3.78
CA ARG A 126 -12.85 5.02 -4.07
C ARG A 126 -13.78 3.87 -3.69
N HIS A 127 -13.40 2.63 -4.01
CA HIS A 127 -14.16 1.45 -3.65
C HIS A 127 -14.32 1.29 -2.13
N LEU A 128 -13.25 1.50 -1.35
CA LEU A 128 -13.31 1.43 0.11
C LEU A 128 -14.15 2.56 0.73
N LEU A 129 -14.07 3.78 0.18
CA LEU A 129 -14.91 4.90 0.60
C LEU A 129 -16.40 4.60 0.37
N ARG A 130 -16.76 4.10 -0.82
CA ARG A 130 -18.14 3.69 -1.13
C ARG A 130 -18.68 2.61 -0.19
N GLN A 131 -17.80 1.76 0.35
CA GLN A 131 -18.16 0.69 1.29
C GLN A 131 -18.16 1.14 2.77
N GLY A 132 -17.83 2.40 3.07
CA GLY A 132 -17.66 2.86 4.46
C GLY A 132 -16.47 2.22 5.18
N LYS A 133 -15.53 1.61 4.43
CA LYS A 133 -14.28 1.01 4.93
C LYS A 133 -13.10 1.99 4.92
N ALA A 134 -13.34 3.21 4.45
CA ALA A 134 -12.41 4.31 4.50
C ALA A 134 -13.18 5.62 4.72
N TYR A 135 -12.50 6.67 5.18
CA TYR A 135 -13.08 7.99 5.39
C TYR A 135 -12.05 9.10 5.13
N LEU A 136 -12.54 10.31 4.90
CA LEU A 136 -11.71 11.51 4.73
C LEU A 136 -11.31 12.06 6.10
N CYS A 137 -10.03 12.39 6.25
CA CYS A 137 -9.50 12.95 7.48
C CYS A 137 -8.82 14.28 7.20
N PHE A 138 -9.33 15.34 7.82
CA PHE A 138 -8.82 16.72 7.71
C PHE A 138 -7.97 17.13 8.93
N ALA A 139 -7.58 16.17 9.78
CA ALA A 139 -6.78 16.44 10.96
C ALA A 139 -5.44 17.10 10.56
N THR A 140 -5.18 18.27 11.13
CA THR A 140 -3.96 19.03 10.92
C THR A 140 -2.78 18.39 11.65
N LYS A 141 -1.55 18.79 11.28
CA LYS A 141 -0.34 18.33 11.98
C LYS A 141 -0.39 18.66 13.48
N ASP A 142 -0.91 19.83 13.84
CA ASP A 142 -1.01 20.29 15.23
C ASP A 142 -2.04 19.48 16.02
N GLU A 143 -3.20 19.18 15.42
CA GLU A 143 -4.20 18.30 16.05
C GLU A 143 -3.67 16.88 16.26
N LEU A 144 -2.91 16.34 15.30
CA LEU A 144 -2.26 15.04 15.43
C LEU A 144 -1.18 15.02 16.52
N ALA A 145 -0.41 16.11 16.64
CA ALA A 145 0.59 16.28 17.70
C ALA A 145 -0.07 16.36 19.09
N ASP A 146 -1.15 17.13 19.22
CA ASP A 146 -1.95 17.22 20.45
C ASP A 146 -2.57 15.87 20.84
N ILE A 147 -3.17 15.14 19.89
CA ILE A 147 -3.70 13.78 20.11
C ILE A 147 -2.59 12.89 20.66
N THR A 148 -1.40 12.92 20.06
CA THR A 148 -0.25 12.11 20.49
C THR A 148 0.20 12.49 21.91
N ALA A 149 0.29 13.78 22.22
CA ALA A 149 0.66 14.25 23.56
C ALA A 149 -0.37 13.81 24.62
N ARG A 150 -1.67 13.91 24.32
CA ARG A 150 -2.74 13.43 25.20
C ARG A 150 -2.72 11.91 25.38
N GLN A 151 -2.41 11.15 24.34
CA GLN A 151 -2.25 9.70 24.43
C GLN A 151 -1.08 9.32 25.33
N GLN A 152 0.07 9.99 25.19
CA GLN A 152 1.24 9.78 26.04
C GLN A 152 0.95 10.13 27.51
N ALA A 153 0.32 11.28 27.77
CA ALA A 153 -0.09 11.68 29.11
C ALA A 153 -1.06 10.68 29.75
N ALA A 154 -1.97 10.11 28.96
CA ALA A 154 -2.90 9.06 29.38
C ALA A 154 -2.28 7.65 29.42
N LYS A 155 -0.99 7.49 29.03
CA LYS A 155 -0.28 6.21 28.94
C LYS A 155 -1.01 5.16 28.09
N VAL A 156 -1.69 5.60 27.04
CA VAL A 156 -2.32 4.71 26.06
C VAL A 156 -1.46 4.58 24.82
N PRO A 157 -1.54 3.47 24.05
CA PRO A 157 -0.77 3.30 22.84
C PRO A 157 -1.03 4.42 21.83
N PRO A 158 0.01 4.98 21.19
CA PRO A 158 -0.16 6.06 20.23
C PRO A 158 -0.89 5.58 18.97
N GLY A 159 -1.59 6.49 18.31
CA GLY A 159 -2.22 6.23 17.02
C GLY A 159 -3.50 7.01 16.76
N TYR A 160 -4.23 6.62 15.72
CA TYR A 160 -5.47 7.28 15.31
C TYR A 160 -6.59 6.24 15.28
N TYR A 161 -7.41 6.20 16.33
CA TYR A 161 -8.43 5.17 16.55
C TYR A 161 -9.47 5.62 17.58
N GLY A 162 -10.67 5.04 17.54
CA GLY A 162 -11.74 5.33 18.51
C GLY A 162 -11.94 6.84 18.70
N ARG A 163 -11.96 7.29 19.97
CA ARG A 163 -12.12 8.72 20.31
C ARG A 163 -11.00 9.64 19.80
N TRP A 164 -9.85 9.10 19.44
CA TRP A 164 -8.72 9.86 18.90
C TRP A 164 -8.87 10.10 17.39
N ALA A 165 -9.72 9.31 16.72
CA ALA A 165 -9.99 9.45 15.30
C ALA A 165 -11.09 10.50 15.05
N ILE A 166 -10.78 11.77 15.31
CA ILE A 166 -11.73 12.90 15.34
C ILE A 166 -12.55 13.11 14.04
N TRP A 167 -12.13 12.54 12.90
CA TRP A 167 -12.84 12.62 11.61
C TRP A 167 -13.54 11.31 11.20
N ARG A 168 -13.39 10.22 11.96
CA ARG A 168 -13.88 8.88 11.59
C ARG A 168 -15.38 8.84 11.36
N ASP A 169 -16.13 9.45 12.27
CA ASP A 169 -17.59 9.45 12.29
C ASP A 169 -18.14 10.89 12.17
N ALA A 170 -17.36 11.79 11.56
CA ALA A 170 -17.78 13.19 11.35
C ALA A 170 -19.04 13.28 10.48
N ASP A 171 -19.87 14.29 10.74
CA ASP A 171 -21.10 14.51 10.01
C ASP A 171 -20.82 14.85 8.55
N SER A 172 -21.71 14.38 7.67
CA SER A 172 -21.57 14.62 6.22
C SER A 172 -21.56 16.11 5.88
N ALA A 173 -22.24 16.95 6.67
CA ALA A 173 -22.24 18.40 6.52
C ALA A 173 -20.87 19.02 6.83
N ASP A 174 -20.20 18.57 7.89
CA ASP A 174 -18.85 19.06 8.26
C ASP A 174 -17.82 18.65 7.21
N VAL A 175 -17.90 17.40 6.75
CA VAL A 175 -17.04 16.89 5.66
C VAL A 175 -17.26 17.69 4.37
N ALA A 176 -18.52 17.96 4.01
CA ALA A 176 -18.85 18.75 2.83
C ALA A 176 -18.36 20.21 2.95
N ALA A 177 -18.47 20.82 4.13
CA ALA A 177 -17.96 22.17 4.39
C ALA A 177 -16.43 22.23 4.23
N LYS A 178 -15.71 21.23 4.76
CA LYS A 178 -14.25 21.11 4.59
C LYS A 178 -13.82 20.93 3.14
N LEU A 179 -14.54 20.09 2.39
CA LEU A 179 -14.33 19.92 0.96
C LEU A 179 -14.58 21.21 0.18
N ALA A 180 -15.66 21.93 0.49
CA ALA A 180 -15.99 23.20 -0.16
C ALA A 180 -14.98 24.32 0.13
N ALA A 181 -14.36 24.29 1.32
CA ALA A 181 -13.28 25.19 1.69
C ALA A 181 -11.94 24.87 1.00
N GLY A 182 -11.82 23.70 0.37
CA GLY A 182 -10.56 23.25 -0.23
C GLY A 182 -9.54 22.75 0.78
N ASP A 183 -9.97 22.35 1.98
CA ASP A 183 -9.05 21.90 3.03
C ASP A 183 -8.34 20.60 2.61
N PRO A 184 -7.00 20.50 2.79
CA PRO A 184 -6.27 19.29 2.45
C PRO A 184 -6.70 18.11 3.31
N TYR A 185 -6.75 16.92 2.72
CA TYR A 185 -7.19 15.71 3.42
C TYR A 185 -6.40 14.49 2.99
N VAL A 186 -6.30 13.55 3.94
CA VAL A 186 -5.87 12.17 3.68
C VAL A 186 -7.08 11.25 3.67
N VAL A 187 -6.96 10.08 3.04
CA VAL A 187 -7.94 9.00 3.21
C VAL A 187 -7.36 7.99 4.19
N ARG A 188 -8.13 7.67 5.24
CA ARG A 188 -7.77 6.64 6.22
C ARG A 188 -8.60 5.40 6.01
N PHE A 189 -7.98 4.24 6.21
CA PHE A 189 -8.69 2.98 6.37
C PHE A 189 -9.45 2.99 7.69
N ARG A 190 -10.70 2.53 7.69
CA ARG A 190 -11.52 2.36 8.89
C ARG A 190 -11.26 0.97 9.44
N ALA A 191 -10.43 0.85 10.47
CA ALA A 191 -10.23 -0.41 11.17
C ALA A 191 -11.59 -0.91 11.72
N PRO A 192 -11.89 -2.23 11.70
CA PRO A 192 -13.15 -2.75 12.21
C PRO A 192 -13.44 -2.28 13.65
N ASP A 193 -14.69 -1.95 13.95
CA ASP A 193 -15.08 -1.41 15.27
C ASP A 193 -14.81 -2.41 16.41
N ASP A 194 -14.85 -3.70 16.10
CA ASP A 194 -14.58 -4.82 16.99
C ASP A 194 -13.10 -5.26 17.00
N ALA A 195 -12.20 -4.57 16.28
CA ALA A 195 -10.78 -4.94 16.20
C ALA A 195 -10.07 -4.90 17.56
N ALA A 196 -10.50 -4.03 18.48
CA ALA A 196 -9.88 -3.91 19.79
C ALA A 196 -10.09 -5.18 20.63
N GLY A 197 -8.98 -5.82 21.03
CA GLY A 197 -9.00 -7.07 21.81
C GLY A 197 -9.18 -8.33 20.96
N GLN A 198 -9.40 -8.20 19.65
CA GLN A 198 -9.33 -9.33 18.74
C GLN A 198 -7.88 -9.69 18.41
N ARG A 199 -7.68 -10.95 18.06
CA ARG A 199 -6.40 -11.50 17.64
C ARG A 199 -6.52 -12.04 16.23
N VAL A 200 -5.54 -11.73 15.40
CA VAL A 200 -5.39 -12.27 14.04
C VAL A 200 -4.28 -13.30 14.04
N ARG A 201 -4.51 -14.41 13.35
CA ARG A 201 -3.53 -15.49 13.16
C ARG A 201 -3.10 -15.53 11.71
N PHE A 202 -1.81 -15.73 11.49
CA PHE A 202 -1.24 -15.94 10.18
C PHE A 202 -0.05 -16.88 10.29
N THR A 203 0.25 -17.57 9.20
CA THR A 203 1.38 -18.49 9.13
C THR A 203 2.50 -17.82 8.37
N ASP A 204 3.63 -17.64 9.04
CA ASP A 204 4.89 -17.26 8.44
C ASP A 204 5.67 -18.53 8.08
N ALA A 205 6.26 -18.58 6.89
CA ALA A 205 6.93 -19.79 6.41
C ALA A 205 8.18 -20.16 7.24
N ILE A 206 8.79 -19.20 7.92
CA ILE A 206 10.00 -19.39 8.73
C ILE A 206 9.66 -19.51 10.21
N ARG A 207 8.74 -18.67 10.71
CA ARG A 207 8.38 -18.58 12.14
C ARG A 207 7.20 -19.46 12.53
N GLY A 208 6.51 -20.04 11.56
CA GLY A 208 5.31 -20.85 11.78
C GLY A 208 4.09 -19.99 12.14
N ASN A 209 3.23 -20.50 13.02
CA ASN A 209 1.99 -19.82 13.39
C ASN A 209 2.26 -18.64 14.31
N LEU A 210 1.91 -17.44 13.83
CA LEU A 210 1.99 -16.19 14.57
C LEU A 210 0.59 -15.71 14.92
N GLU A 211 0.48 -14.98 16.03
CA GLU A 211 -0.76 -14.37 16.48
C GLU A 211 -0.48 -12.99 17.06
N ASN A 212 -1.17 -11.98 16.55
CA ASN A 212 -1.03 -10.58 16.95
C ASN A 212 -2.41 -9.97 17.26
N GLU A 213 -2.42 -8.87 18.01
CA GLU A 213 -3.64 -8.05 18.13
C GLU A 213 -4.04 -7.52 16.75
N THR A 214 -5.34 -7.54 16.45
CA THR A 214 -5.87 -6.94 15.23
C THR A 214 -5.54 -5.45 15.19
N ASN A 215 -5.19 -4.94 14.01
CA ASN A 215 -4.92 -3.53 13.84
C ASN A 215 -6.16 -2.69 14.19
N ARG A 216 -6.05 -1.89 15.25
CA ARG A 216 -7.05 -0.89 15.64
C ARG A 216 -6.83 0.49 15.03
N ASN A 217 -5.66 0.74 14.45
CA ASN A 217 -5.28 2.06 13.94
C ASN A 217 -5.88 2.30 12.55
N ASP A 218 -6.51 3.45 12.40
CA ASP A 218 -7.01 3.95 11.11
C ASP A 218 -5.84 4.53 10.31
N ALA A 219 -5.10 3.62 9.66
CA ALA A 219 -3.92 3.94 8.87
C ALA A 219 -4.27 4.83 7.67
N VAL A 220 -3.38 5.77 7.34
CA VAL A 220 -3.50 6.53 6.09
C VAL A 220 -3.25 5.58 4.92
N ILE A 221 -4.18 5.55 3.97
CA ILE A 221 -4.08 4.74 2.74
C ILE A 221 -3.89 5.60 1.49
N LEU A 222 -4.34 6.85 1.51
CA LEU A 222 -4.09 7.82 0.44
C LEU A 222 -3.58 9.13 1.04
N LYS A 223 -2.43 9.58 0.55
CA LYS A 223 -1.81 10.83 1.00
C LYS A 223 -2.59 12.03 0.47
N SER A 224 -2.44 13.16 1.16
CA SER A 224 -2.89 14.44 0.63
C SER A 224 -1.97 14.83 -0.51
N SER A 225 -2.55 15.24 -1.64
CA SER A 225 -1.83 15.81 -2.77
C SER A 225 -2.81 16.69 -3.54
N ASP A 226 -2.36 17.89 -3.89
CA ASP A 226 -3.01 18.80 -4.84
C ASP A 226 -2.55 18.55 -6.29
N GLN A 227 -1.55 17.67 -6.47
CA GLN A 227 -0.95 17.34 -7.76
C GLN A 227 -1.03 15.84 -8.05
N SER A 228 -1.07 15.49 -9.34
CA SER A 228 -0.85 14.12 -9.79
C SER A 228 0.65 13.85 -9.98
N PRO A 229 1.15 12.66 -9.62
CA PRO A 229 0.36 11.52 -9.14
C PRO A 229 0.02 11.62 -7.64
N ARG A 230 -1.25 11.41 -7.29
CA ARG A 230 -1.72 11.25 -5.91
C ARG A 230 -1.51 9.81 -5.45
N LEU A 231 -0.37 9.57 -4.81
CA LEU A 231 0.07 8.23 -4.45
C LEU A 231 -0.38 7.79 -3.04
N PRO A 232 -0.65 6.47 -2.86
CA PRO A 232 -0.98 5.90 -1.56
C PRO A 232 0.22 5.84 -0.61
N THR A 233 -0.02 5.36 0.60
CA THR A 233 1.07 4.91 1.47
C THR A 233 1.62 3.57 1.00
N TYR A 234 2.85 3.26 1.40
CA TYR A 234 3.52 1.97 1.17
C TYR A 234 2.58 0.79 1.45
N HIS A 235 2.00 0.70 2.66
CA HIS A 235 1.17 -0.44 3.04
C HIS A 235 -0.02 -0.69 2.10
N PHE A 236 -0.66 0.38 1.61
CA PHE A 236 -1.81 0.24 0.72
C PHE A 236 -1.39 -0.12 -0.71
N ALA A 237 -0.30 0.48 -1.21
CA ALA A 237 0.23 0.15 -2.53
C ALA A 237 0.59 -1.34 -2.62
N HIS A 238 1.26 -1.87 -1.60
CA HIS A 238 1.64 -3.28 -1.52
C HIS A 238 0.44 -4.21 -1.54
N ALA A 239 -0.55 -3.95 -0.70
CA ALA A 239 -1.73 -4.80 -0.63
C ALA A 239 -2.48 -4.86 -1.97
N VAL A 240 -2.57 -3.72 -2.67
CA VAL A 240 -3.22 -3.64 -3.99
C VAL A 240 -2.37 -4.34 -5.05
N ASP A 241 -1.07 -4.05 -5.12
CA ASP A 241 -0.20 -4.59 -6.16
C ASP A 241 0.08 -6.07 -5.99
N ASP A 242 0.31 -6.56 -4.78
CA ASP A 242 0.51 -7.99 -4.53
C ASP A 242 -0.77 -8.78 -4.89
N TYR A 243 -1.96 -8.23 -4.62
CA TYR A 243 -3.23 -8.80 -5.06
C TYR A 243 -3.38 -8.86 -6.59
N LEU A 244 -3.11 -7.74 -7.28
CA LEU A 244 -3.29 -7.65 -8.73
C LEU A 244 -2.20 -8.43 -9.47
N MET A 245 -0.94 -8.31 -9.06
CA MET A 245 0.20 -9.02 -9.65
C MET A 245 0.28 -10.50 -9.26
N ARG A 246 -0.69 -10.98 -8.45
CA ARG A 246 -0.85 -12.38 -8.05
C ARG A 246 0.34 -12.95 -7.27
N VAL A 247 0.94 -12.12 -6.43
CA VAL A 247 1.98 -12.55 -5.49
C VAL A 247 1.34 -13.48 -4.47
N ASN A 248 1.91 -14.67 -4.30
CA ASN A 248 1.43 -15.67 -3.34
C ASN A 248 2.48 -16.02 -2.27
N LEU A 249 3.73 -15.57 -2.43
CA LEU A 249 4.76 -15.64 -1.42
C LEU A 249 5.49 -14.29 -1.33
N VAL A 250 5.41 -13.66 -0.16
CA VAL A 250 6.12 -12.42 0.14
C VAL A 250 7.32 -12.74 1.02
N ILE A 251 8.53 -12.56 0.48
CA ILE A 251 9.78 -12.65 1.23
C ILE A 251 10.28 -11.22 1.47
N ARG A 252 10.66 -10.93 2.72
CA ARG A 252 11.12 -9.62 3.15
C ARG A 252 11.91 -9.74 4.47
N GLY A 253 12.53 -8.64 4.88
CA GLY A 253 13.13 -8.53 6.21
C GLY A 253 12.08 -8.54 7.33
N ASP A 254 12.57 -8.52 8.58
CA ASP A 254 11.72 -8.59 9.78
C ASP A 254 11.11 -7.23 10.17
N GLU A 255 11.67 -6.14 9.64
CA GLU A 255 11.19 -4.77 9.81
C GLU A 255 9.77 -4.51 9.29
#